data_AF-A0A971ZTD1-F1
#
_entry.id   AF-A0A971ZTD1-F1
#
_cell.length_a   1.000
_cell.length_b   1.000
_cell.length_c   1.000
_cell.angle_alpha   90.00
_cell.angle_beta   90.00
_cell.angle_gamma   90.00
#
_symmetry.space_group_name_H-M   'P 1'
#
loop_
_entity.id
_entity.type
_entity.pdbx_description
1 polymer ?
#
loop_
_entity_poly.entity_id
_entity_poly.type
_entity_poly.pdbx_seq_one_letter_code
_entity_poly.pdbx_strand_id
1 'polypeptide(L)'
;SAAARLVAEDQHRRERERLARRAEVRQQIKQRAVLMQQVEDLAAQLRLLDARADGLAAEHQAACEPLQEALASATGSKRSALLEKLTAANIELEQGLAVVERMRGPLTKQHRETRSSAAALPTENRLAGADLASPKLLAEKFAAECRRQAAQMRVDRAAEMLRRFVPELETMRSARVPESSFGWVKSDSRRALDFEAVHRLQLRADRWQCELTHASQEAHAAQEALADLAAQMRTE
;
A
#
# COMPACT_ATOMS: atom_id res chain seq x y z
N SER A 1 -19.26 -14.21 -45.43
CA SER A 1 -20.37 -13.24 -45.56
C SER A 1 -19.80 -11.83 -45.52
N ALA A 2 -20.41 -10.87 -46.24
CA ALA A 2 -20.02 -9.45 -46.20
C ALA A 2 -20.07 -8.87 -44.77
N ALA A 3 -21.02 -9.33 -43.94
CA ALA A 3 -21.12 -8.95 -42.53
C ALA A 3 -19.89 -9.32 -41.69
N ALA A 4 -19.30 -10.51 -41.93
CA ALA A 4 -18.11 -10.95 -41.22
C ALA A 4 -16.86 -10.11 -41.56
N ARG A 5 -16.79 -9.58 -42.80
CA ARG A 5 -15.70 -8.69 -43.22
C ARG A 5 -15.81 -7.32 -42.54
N LEU A 6 -17.01 -6.75 -42.50
CA LEU A 6 -17.27 -5.47 -41.83
C LEU A 6 -16.95 -5.54 -40.33
N VAL A 7 -17.28 -6.66 -39.66
CA VAL A 7 -16.94 -6.87 -38.24
C VAL A 7 -15.43 -6.96 -38.05
N ALA A 8 -14.71 -7.68 -38.90
CA ALA A 8 -13.26 -7.80 -38.82
C ALA A 8 -12.56 -6.45 -39.06
N GLU A 9 -13.02 -5.66 -40.02
CA GLU A 9 -12.49 -4.31 -40.30
C GLU A 9 -12.68 -3.36 -39.11
N ASP A 10 -13.86 -3.38 -38.47
CA ASP A 10 -14.13 -2.57 -37.28
C ASP A 10 -13.27 -3.01 -36.08
N GLN A 11 -13.09 -4.33 -35.87
CA GLN A 11 -12.19 -4.86 -34.84
C GLN A 11 -10.76 -4.38 -35.05
N HIS A 12 -10.24 -4.45 -36.28
CA HIS A 12 -8.90 -3.97 -36.60
C HIS A 12 -8.75 -2.46 -36.39
N ARG A 13 -9.78 -1.66 -36.72
CA ARG A 13 -9.76 -0.22 -36.47
C ARG A 13 -9.67 0.08 -34.97
N ARG A 14 -10.53 -0.53 -34.16
CA ARG A 14 -10.55 -0.36 -32.70
C ARG A 14 -9.25 -0.80 -32.06
N GLU A 15 -8.66 -1.89 -32.55
CA GLU A 15 -7.37 -2.37 -32.05
C GLU A 15 -6.23 -1.40 -32.36
N ARG A 16 -6.21 -0.79 -33.56
CA ARG A 16 -5.27 0.28 -33.89
C ARG A 16 -5.44 1.51 -32.99
N GLU A 17 -6.68 1.95 -32.79
CA GLU A 17 -6.99 3.08 -31.90
C GLU A 17 -6.57 2.80 -30.44
N ARG A 18 -6.80 1.58 -29.94
CA ARG A 18 -6.36 1.13 -28.62
C ARG A 18 -4.84 1.17 -28.50
N LEU A 19 -4.12 0.58 -29.46
CA LEU A 19 -2.66 0.55 -29.45
C LEU A 19 -2.05 1.97 -29.51
N ALA A 20 -2.66 2.87 -30.29
CA ALA A 20 -2.24 4.27 -30.35
C ALA A 20 -2.43 4.98 -29.01
N ARG A 21 -3.61 4.87 -28.38
CA ARG A 21 -3.86 5.44 -27.04
C ARG A 21 -2.92 4.85 -25.99
N ARG A 22 -2.64 3.55 -26.08
CA ARG A 22 -1.71 2.87 -25.17
C ARG A 22 -0.28 3.38 -25.32
N ALA A 23 0.18 3.60 -26.56
CA ALA A 23 1.48 4.20 -26.82
C ALA A 23 1.58 5.63 -26.27
N GLU A 24 0.53 6.44 -26.42
CA GLU A 24 0.45 7.78 -25.84
C GLU A 24 0.55 7.75 -24.30
N VAL A 25 -0.22 6.87 -23.64
CA VAL A 25 -0.15 6.71 -22.19
C VAL A 25 1.24 6.24 -21.74
N ARG A 26 1.90 5.35 -22.49
CA ARG A 26 3.30 4.96 -22.21
C ARG A 26 4.26 6.14 -22.33
N GLN A 27 4.09 7.02 -23.31
CA GLN A 27 4.89 8.23 -23.42
C GLN A 27 4.68 9.16 -22.22
N GLN A 28 3.42 9.36 -21.81
CA GLN A 28 3.08 10.15 -20.62
C GLN A 28 3.66 9.55 -19.33
N ILE A 29 3.67 8.23 -19.18
CA ILE A 29 4.31 7.54 -18.04
C ILE A 29 5.82 7.79 -18.03
N LYS A 30 6.48 7.71 -19.19
CA LYS A 30 7.92 8.03 -19.29
C LYS A 30 8.20 9.48 -18.91
N GLN A 31 7.38 10.41 -19.39
CA GLN A 31 7.48 11.83 -19.00
C GLN A 31 7.29 12.01 -17.49
N ARG A 32 6.33 11.30 -16.89
CA ARG A 32 6.12 11.30 -15.44
C ARG A 32 7.36 10.82 -14.70
N ALA A 33 8.01 9.74 -15.16
CA ALA A 33 9.22 9.23 -14.53
C ALA A 33 10.36 10.27 -14.54
N VAL A 34 10.54 10.98 -15.66
CA VAL A 34 11.52 12.09 -15.75
C VAL A 34 11.18 13.21 -14.78
N LEU A 35 9.91 13.63 -14.70
CA LEU A 35 9.50 14.66 -13.75
C LEU A 35 9.67 14.21 -12.29
N MET A 36 9.41 12.94 -11.99
CA MET A 36 9.62 12.40 -10.64
C MET A 36 11.10 12.39 -10.26
N GLN A 37 12.02 12.08 -11.19
CA GLN A 37 13.45 12.22 -10.95
C GLN A 37 13.82 13.68 -10.63
N GLN A 38 13.30 14.63 -11.40
CA GLN A 38 13.53 16.06 -11.14
C GLN A 38 12.99 16.50 -9.77
N VAL A 39 11.86 15.94 -9.31
CA VAL A 39 11.33 16.19 -7.96
C VAL A 39 12.32 15.72 -6.89
N GLU A 40 12.91 14.54 -7.06
CA GLU A 40 13.90 13.99 -6.14
C GLU A 40 15.18 14.84 -6.12
N ASP A 41 15.66 15.26 -7.28
CA ASP A 41 16.85 16.12 -7.41
C ASP A 41 16.62 17.49 -6.73
N LEU A 42 15.46 18.12 -6.96
CA LEU A 42 15.08 19.37 -6.31
C LEU A 42 14.92 19.21 -4.79
N ALA A 43 14.36 18.10 -4.34
CA ALA A 43 14.25 17.80 -2.92
C ALA A 43 15.65 17.63 -2.28
N ALA A 44 16.60 17.01 -2.97
CA ALA A 44 17.98 16.91 -2.52
C ALA A 44 18.65 18.29 -2.42
N GLN A 45 18.45 19.18 -3.39
CA GLN A 45 18.95 20.55 -3.34
C GLN A 45 18.38 21.34 -2.17
N LEU A 46 17.08 21.21 -1.91
CA LEU A 46 16.44 21.86 -0.75
C LEU A 46 17.05 21.36 0.57
N ARG A 47 17.30 20.05 0.72
CA ARG A 47 17.98 19.50 1.91
C ARG A 47 19.39 20.04 2.08
N LEU A 48 20.15 20.26 1.00
CA LEU A 48 21.48 20.86 1.06
C LEU A 48 21.41 22.33 1.54
N LEU A 49 20.38 23.07 1.13
CA LEU A 49 20.16 24.43 1.61
C LEU A 49 19.75 24.47 3.08
N ASP A 50 18.89 23.54 3.52
CA ASP A 50 18.49 23.41 4.91
C ASP A 50 19.73 23.07 5.77
N ALA A 51 20.58 22.12 5.35
CA ALA A 51 21.83 21.79 6.03
C ALA A 51 22.83 22.96 6.07
N ARG A 52 22.85 23.81 5.02
CA ARG A 52 23.67 25.02 5.01
C ARG A 52 23.16 26.07 6.00
N ALA A 53 21.84 26.23 6.13
CA ALA A 53 21.26 27.10 7.15
C ALA A 53 21.58 26.62 8.56
N ASP A 54 21.48 25.32 8.81
CA ASP A 54 21.86 24.70 10.08
C ASP A 54 23.36 24.90 10.39
N GLY A 55 24.22 24.77 9.37
CA GLY A 55 25.66 25.05 9.49
C GLY A 55 25.95 26.50 9.88
N LEU A 56 25.29 27.47 9.24
CA LEU A 56 25.42 28.90 9.58
C LEU A 56 24.95 29.18 11.01
N ALA A 57 23.85 28.56 11.44
CA ALA A 57 23.36 28.68 12.82
C ALA A 57 24.34 28.10 13.83
N ALA A 58 24.99 26.96 13.51
CA ALA A 58 26.01 26.35 14.36
C ALA A 58 27.28 27.21 14.45
N GLU A 59 27.76 27.77 13.33
CA GLU A 59 28.90 28.68 13.29
C GLU A 59 28.64 29.96 14.11
N HIS A 60 27.44 30.53 13.96
CA HIS A 60 26.99 31.68 14.75
C HIS A 60 26.95 31.36 16.25
N GLN A 61 26.37 30.22 16.63
CA GLN A 61 26.32 29.79 18.03
C GLN A 61 27.72 29.65 18.63
N ALA A 62 28.64 29.00 17.90
CA ALA A 62 30.03 28.83 18.33
C ALA A 62 30.79 30.17 18.46
N ALA A 63 30.48 31.17 17.61
CA ALA A 63 31.05 32.51 17.70
C ALA A 63 30.46 33.33 18.85
N CYS A 64 29.17 33.17 19.14
CA CYS A 64 28.45 33.95 20.14
C CYS A 64 28.61 33.43 21.57
N GLU A 65 28.73 32.13 21.79
CA GLU A 65 28.88 31.51 23.12
C GLU A 65 30.00 32.15 23.98
N PRO A 66 31.26 32.27 23.50
CA PRO A 66 32.32 32.92 24.29
C PRO A 66 32.09 34.42 24.49
N LEU A 67 31.41 35.10 23.56
CA LEU A 67 31.06 36.52 23.70
C LEU A 67 30.00 36.72 24.78
N GLN A 68 29.02 35.83 24.87
CA GLN A 68 27.97 35.85 25.88
C GLN A 68 28.52 35.57 27.28
N GLU A 69 29.43 34.60 27.41
CA GLU A 69 30.15 34.34 28.66
C GLU A 69 30.97 35.56 29.11
N ALA A 70 31.74 36.17 28.20
CA ALA A 70 32.52 37.36 28.49
C ALA A 70 31.65 38.58 28.87
N LEU A 71 30.44 38.68 28.30
CA LEU A 71 29.46 39.73 28.61
C LEU A 71 28.90 39.63 30.03
N ALA A 72 28.87 38.44 30.65
CA ALA A 72 28.32 38.24 31.99
C ALA A 72 29.10 39.02 33.07
N SER A 73 30.41 39.20 32.89
CA SER A 73 31.29 39.93 33.83
C SER A 73 31.77 41.29 33.32
N ALA A 74 31.42 41.68 32.09
CA ALA A 74 31.93 42.90 31.47
C ALA A 74 31.09 44.15 31.82
N THR A 75 31.77 45.25 32.14
CA THR A 75 31.19 46.58 32.41
C THR A 75 31.92 47.68 31.62
N GLY A 76 31.27 48.85 31.49
CA GLY A 76 31.85 50.02 30.83
C GLY A 76 32.21 49.78 29.36
N SER A 77 33.36 50.31 28.93
CA SER A 77 33.84 50.24 27.54
C SER A 77 34.13 48.82 27.05
N LYS A 78 34.46 47.88 27.94
CA LYS A 78 34.64 46.46 27.56
C LYS A 78 33.32 45.82 27.17
N ARG A 79 32.23 46.17 27.87
CA ARG A 79 30.87 45.69 27.56
C ARG A 79 30.40 46.20 26.21
N SER A 80 30.59 47.48 25.90
CA SER A 80 30.18 48.04 24.61
C SER A 80 30.93 47.39 23.44
N ALA A 81 32.24 47.17 23.56
CA ALA A 81 33.03 46.49 22.51
C ALA A 81 32.61 45.03 22.27
N LEU A 82 32.20 44.30 23.32
CA LEU A 82 31.67 42.94 23.18
C LEU A 82 30.27 42.92 22.54
N LEU A 83 29.42 43.89 22.88
CA LEU A 83 28.11 44.04 22.23
C LEU A 83 28.25 44.36 20.74
N GLU A 84 29.19 45.22 20.36
CA GLU A 84 29.48 45.52 18.94
C GLU A 84 29.88 44.25 18.17
N LYS A 85 30.77 43.42 18.74
CA LYS A 85 31.15 42.13 18.12
C LYS A 85 29.98 41.17 17.98
N LEU A 86 29.12 41.09 19.00
CA LEU A 86 27.92 40.24 18.97
C LEU A 86 26.92 40.73 17.90
N THR A 87 26.74 42.06 17.77
CA THR A 87 25.91 42.62 16.71
C THR A 87 26.46 42.33 15.31
N ALA A 88 27.79 42.38 15.12
CA ALA A 88 28.40 42.03 13.85
C ALA A 88 28.16 40.56 13.49
N ALA A 89 28.34 39.62 14.44
CA ALA A 89 28.06 38.21 14.22
C ALA A 89 26.57 37.95 13.87
N ASN A 90 25.64 38.64 14.53
CA ASN A 90 24.21 38.55 14.18
C ASN A 90 23.93 39.03 12.75
N ILE A 91 24.53 40.16 12.35
CA ILE A 91 24.37 40.70 10.99
C ILE A 91 24.93 39.72 9.95
N GLU A 92 26.06 39.08 10.23
CA GLU A 92 26.65 38.05 9.35
C GLU A 92 25.73 36.84 9.19
N LEU A 93 25.10 36.37 10.28
CA LEU A 93 24.10 35.29 10.22
C LEU A 93 22.88 35.71 9.39
N GLU A 94 22.32 36.89 9.64
CA GLU A 94 21.15 37.40 8.90
C GLU A 94 21.45 37.51 7.40
N GLN A 95 22.63 38.02 7.03
CA GLN A 95 23.07 38.09 5.64
C GLN A 95 23.23 36.69 5.02
N GLY A 96 23.82 35.75 5.76
CA GLY A 96 23.99 34.36 5.34
C GLY A 96 22.66 33.65 5.11
N LEU A 97 21.74 33.74 6.06
CA LEU A 97 20.39 33.16 5.96
C LEU A 97 19.59 33.82 4.84
N ALA A 98 19.69 35.13 4.64
CA ALA A 98 19.02 35.81 3.54
C ALA A 98 19.47 35.29 2.16
N VAL A 99 20.75 34.92 2.00
CA VAL A 99 21.23 34.27 0.77
C VAL A 99 20.61 32.88 0.60
N VAL A 100 20.52 32.09 1.67
CA VAL A 100 19.89 30.76 1.63
C VAL A 100 18.42 30.88 1.27
N GLU A 101 17.68 31.80 1.88
CA GLU A 101 16.25 32.02 1.60
C GLU A 101 15.99 32.44 0.15
N ARG A 102 16.84 33.33 -0.41
CA ARG A 102 16.75 33.75 -1.81
C ARG A 102 16.90 32.57 -2.78
N MET A 103 17.74 31.58 -2.44
CA MET A 103 17.90 30.37 -3.23
C MET A 103 16.77 29.36 -3.00
N ARG A 104 16.30 29.24 -1.76
CA ARG A 104 15.28 28.27 -1.33
C ARG A 104 13.91 28.57 -1.91
N GLY A 105 13.51 29.84 -1.97
CA GLY A 105 12.19 30.26 -2.46
C GLY A 105 11.87 29.77 -3.89
N PRO A 106 12.72 30.09 -4.89
CA PRO A 106 12.56 29.61 -6.26
C PRO A 106 12.55 28.09 -6.38
N LEU A 107 13.46 27.39 -5.68
CA LEU A 107 13.53 25.93 -5.71
C LEU A 107 12.29 25.27 -5.10
N THR A 108 11.74 25.83 -4.02
CA THR A 108 10.50 25.32 -3.40
C THR A 108 9.32 25.46 -4.36
N LYS A 109 9.24 26.59 -5.08
CA LYS A 109 8.21 26.81 -6.11
C LYS A 109 8.35 25.81 -7.26
N GLN A 110 9.55 25.64 -7.81
CA GLN A 110 9.84 24.67 -8.87
C GLN A 110 9.52 23.24 -8.41
N HIS A 111 9.93 22.84 -7.21
CA HIS A 111 9.62 21.52 -6.66
C HIS A 111 8.11 21.28 -6.57
N ARG A 112 7.34 22.27 -6.10
CA ARG A 112 5.87 22.17 -6.04
C ARG A 112 5.23 22.07 -7.43
N GLU A 113 5.70 22.86 -8.38
CA GLU A 113 5.19 22.88 -9.76
C GLU A 113 5.48 21.56 -10.47
N THR A 114 6.75 21.11 -10.47
CA THR A 114 7.16 19.83 -11.07
C THR A 114 6.41 18.65 -10.45
N ARG A 115 6.24 18.65 -9.13
CA ARG A 115 5.44 17.62 -8.44
C ARG A 115 3.98 17.62 -8.89
N SER A 116 3.39 18.81 -9.07
CA SER A 116 2.00 18.94 -9.53
C SER A 116 1.85 18.46 -10.97
N SER A 117 2.80 18.82 -11.86
CA SER A 117 2.84 18.33 -13.24
C SER A 117 3.01 16.81 -13.32
N ALA A 118 3.89 16.23 -12.49
CA ALA A 118 4.06 14.78 -12.42
C ALA A 118 2.79 14.06 -11.93
N ALA A 119 2.06 14.66 -10.98
CA ALA A 119 0.82 14.09 -10.45
C ALA A 119 -0.34 14.11 -11.46
N ALA A 120 -0.34 15.06 -12.41
CA ALA A 120 -1.34 15.12 -13.48
C ALA A 120 -1.17 14.01 -14.53
N LEU A 121 0.03 13.44 -14.65
CA LEU A 121 0.32 12.38 -15.61
C LEU A 121 -0.10 11.00 -15.08
N PRO A 122 -0.52 10.09 -15.96
CA PRO A 122 -0.94 8.75 -15.57
C PRO A 122 0.19 7.90 -15.01
N THR A 123 -0.19 6.93 -14.18
CA THR A 123 0.69 5.86 -13.69
C THR A 123 0.51 4.59 -14.51
N GLU A 124 1.41 3.62 -14.31
CA GLU A 124 1.38 2.30 -14.98
C GLU A 124 0.05 1.56 -14.78
N ASN A 125 -0.63 1.78 -13.65
CA ASN A 125 -1.93 1.19 -13.38
C ASN A 125 -2.99 1.57 -14.42
N ARG A 126 -2.85 2.73 -15.08
CA ARG A 126 -3.77 3.15 -16.15
C ARG A 126 -3.71 2.21 -17.36
N LEU A 127 -2.56 1.60 -17.64
CA LEU A 127 -2.41 0.63 -18.75
C LEU A 127 -3.21 -0.66 -18.53
N ALA A 128 -3.47 -1.02 -17.26
CA ALA A 128 -4.32 -2.14 -16.89
C ALA A 128 -5.83 -1.79 -16.88
N GLY A 129 -6.19 -0.56 -17.27
CA GLY A 129 -7.57 -0.10 -17.37
C GLY A 129 -8.35 -0.78 -18.51
N ALA A 130 -9.67 -0.87 -18.32
CA ALA A 130 -10.58 -1.59 -19.23
C ALA A 130 -10.52 -1.09 -20.69
N ASP A 131 -10.23 0.20 -20.92
CA ASP A 131 -10.23 0.77 -22.27
C ASP A 131 -8.92 0.52 -23.04
N LEU A 132 -7.84 0.10 -22.36
CA LEU A 132 -6.50 -0.01 -22.95
C LEU A 132 -5.97 -1.45 -23.01
N ALA A 133 -6.52 -2.35 -22.21
CA ALA A 133 -6.16 -3.76 -22.24
C ALA A 133 -6.79 -4.48 -23.45
N SER A 134 -6.14 -5.54 -23.93
CA SER A 134 -6.73 -6.33 -24.99
C SER A 134 -8.04 -6.98 -24.54
N PRO A 135 -9.02 -7.14 -25.44
CA PRO A 135 -10.27 -7.84 -25.14
C PRO A 135 -10.05 -9.27 -24.61
N LYS A 136 -8.97 -9.94 -25.06
CA LYS A 136 -8.61 -11.28 -24.59
C LYS A 136 -8.23 -11.28 -23.11
N LEU A 137 -7.31 -10.40 -22.70
CA LEU A 137 -6.93 -10.30 -21.28
C LEU A 137 -8.08 -9.83 -20.40
N LEU A 138 -8.99 -9.00 -20.92
CA LEU A 138 -10.20 -8.61 -20.19
C LEU A 138 -11.14 -9.79 -19.95
N ALA A 139 -11.33 -10.65 -20.95
CA ALA A 139 -12.13 -11.87 -20.80
C ALA A 139 -11.49 -12.83 -19.79
N GLU A 140 -10.17 -13.00 -19.82
CA GLU A 140 -9.43 -13.83 -18.86
C GLU A 140 -9.51 -13.26 -17.44
N LYS A 141 -9.38 -11.94 -17.28
CA LYS A 141 -9.56 -11.24 -16.01
C LYS A 141 -10.96 -11.46 -15.46
N PHE A 142 -11.99 -11.26 -16.27
CA PHE A 142 -13.38 -11.50 -15.87
C PHE A 142 -13.60 -12.95 -15.43
N ALA A 143 -13.09 -13.92 -16.20
CA ALA A 143 -13.18 -15.34 -15.84
C ALA A 143 -12.44 -15.66 -14.52
N ALA A 144 -11.28 -15.04 -14.27
CA ALA A 144 -10.57 -15.17 -13.01
C ALA A 144 -11.31 -14.51 -11.83
N GLU A 145 -11.94 -13.35 -12.04
CA GLU A 145 -12.80 -12.70 -11.04
C GLU A 145 -14.00 -13.58 -10.66
N CYS A 146 -14.68 -14.16 -11.66
CA CYS A 146 -15.79 -15.10 -11.42
C CYS A 146 -15.32 -16.34 -10.63
N ARG A 147 -14.17 -16.92 -10.98
CA ARG A 147 -13.59 -18.05 -10.24
C ARG A 147 -13.29 -17.68 -8.79
N ARG A 148 -12.70 -16.51 -8.56
CA ARG A 148 -12.42 -16.00 -7.21
C ARG A 148 -13.69 -15.82 -6.39
N GLN A 149 -14.72 -15.20 -6.97
CA GLN A 149 -16.01 -15.00 -6.31
C GLN A 149 -16.68 -16.34 -5.96
N ALA A 150 -16.70 -17.29 -6.89
CA ALA A 150 -17.25 -18.62 -6.65
C ALA A 150 -16.50 -19.37 -5.54
N ALA A 151 -15.17 -19.31 -5.54
CA ALA A 151 -14.33 -19.89 -4.49
C ALA A 151 -14.60 -19.20 -3.13
N GLN A 152 -14.70 -17.88 -3.10
CA GLN A 152 -15.00 -17.13 -1.87
C GLN A 152 -16.37 -17.52 -1.27
N MET A 153 -17.41 -17.65 -2.11
CA MET A 153 -18.71 -18.12 -1.62
C MET A 153 -18.65 -19.52 -1.00
N ARG A 154 -17.80 -20.40 -1.53
CA ARG A 154 -17.55 -21.74 -0.95
C ARG A 154 -16.80 -21.65 0.37
N VAL A 155 -15.79 -20.77 0.47
CA VAL A 155 -15.07 -20.47 1.72
C VAL A 155 -16.05 -20.00 2.80
N ASP A 156 -16.88 -19.00 2.47
CA ASP A 156 -17.83 -18.40 3.42
C ASP A 156 -18.84 -19.45 3.91
N ARG A 157 -19.38 -20.26 2.98
CA ARG A 157 -20.29 -21.36 3.31
C ARG A 157 -19.60 -22.41 4.19
N ALA A 158 -18.39 -22.84 3.85
CA ALA A 158 -17.67 -23.85 4.63
C ALA A 158 -17.35 -23.35 6.04
N ALA A 159 -16.92 -22.09 6.17
CA ALA A 159 -16.67 -21.44 7.45
C ALA A 159 -17.95 -21.33 8.30
N GLU A 160 -19.09 -20.99 7.70
CA GLU A 160 -20.39 -20.96 8.38
C GLU A 160 -20.77 -22.35 8.91
N MET A 161 -20.64 -23.40 8.10
CA MET A 161 -20.96 -24.75 8.51
C MET A 161 -20.05 -25.25 9.64
N LEU A 162 -18.75 -24.91 9.60
CA LEU A 162 -17.82 -25.23 10.69
C LEU A 162 -18.17 -24.49 11.98
N ARG A 163 -18.51 -23.20 11.91
CA ARG A 163 -18.98 -22.43 13.07
C ARG A 163 -20.22 -23.03 13.72
N ARG A 164 -21.06 -23.73 12.95
CA ARG A 164 -22.23 -24.44 13.47
C ARG A 164 -21.87 -25.78 14.10
N PHE A 165 -21.10 -26.62 13.40
CA PHE A 165 -20.87 -28.00 13.85
C PHE A 165 -19.78 -28.15 14.92
N VAL A 166 -18.75 -27.31 14.91
CA VAL A 166 -17.63 -27.43 15.86
C VAL A 166 -18.10 -27.20 17.31
N PRO A 167 -18.91 -26.17 17.62
CA PRO A 167 -19.43 -26.00 18.99
C PRO A 167 -20.38 -27.12 19.42
N GLU A 168 -21.22 -27.63 18.51
CA GLU A 168 -22.09 -28.79 18.77
C GLU A 168 -21.25 -30.04 19.11
N LEU A 169 -20.17 -30.27 18.36
CA LEU A 169 -19.20 -31.34 18.61
C LEU A 169 -18.50 -31.18 19.96
N GLU A 170 -17.99 -30.00 20.27
CA GLU A 170 -17.31 -29.72 21.53
C GLU A 170 -18.24 -29.91 22.73
N THR A 171 -19.50 -29.46 22.61
CA THR A 171 -20.53 -29.65 23.63
C THR A 171 -20.82 -31.13 23.85
N MET A 172 -20.95 -31.91 22.78
CA MET A 172 -21.19 -33.36 22.87
C MET A 172 -19.98 -34.12 23.43
N ARG A 173 -18.76 -33.70 23.11
CA ARG A 173 -17.51 -34.31 23.64
C ARG A 173 -17.24 -33.93 25.10
N SER A 174 -17.67 -32.75 25.54
CA SER A 174 -17.47 -32.25 26.91
C SER A 174 -18.61 -32.58 27.87
N ALA A 175 -19.71 -33.16 27.37
CA ALA A 175 -20.82 -33.61 28.20
C ALA A 175 -20.34 -34.65 29.23
N ARG A 176 -20.38 -34.29 30.53
CA ARG A 176 -20.08 -35.23 31.62
C ARG A 176 -21.13 -36.33 31.66
N VAL A 177 -20.70 -37.58 31.61
CA VAL A 177 -21.54 -38.73 31.95
C VAL A 177 -21.84 -38.63 33.45
N PRO A 178 -23.11 -38.54 33.88
CA PRO A 178 -23.41 -38.52 35.31
C PRO A 178 -22.94 -39.83 35.95
N GLU A 179 -22.14 -39.74 37.02
CA GLU A 179 -21.75 -40.90 37.81
C GLU A 179 -23.00 -41.57 38.39
N SER A 180 -23.20 -42.84 38.03
CA SER A 180 -24.24 -43.67 38.64
C SER A 180 -23.88 -43.91 40.10
N SER A 181 -24.84 -43.68 41.00
CA SER A 181 -24.67 -43.69 42.47
C SER A 181 -24.21 -45.03 43.05
N PHE A 182 -24.07 -46.10 42.26
CA PHE A 182 -23.79 -47.44 42.76
C PHE A 182 -23.10 -48.33 41.70
N GLY A 183 -21.93 -47.95 41.18
CA GLY A 183 -21.01 -48.86 40.46
C GLY A 183 -21.53 -49.61 39.22
N TRP A 184 -22.79 -49.43 38.83
CA TRP A 184 -23.46 -50.05 37.69
C TRP A 184 -23.97 -48.95 36.78
N VAL A 185 -23.47 -48.91 35.56
CA VAL A 185 -24.00 -48.01 34.52
C VAL A 185 -25.38 -48.54 34.13
N LYS A 186 -26.45 -47.80 34.43
CA LYS A 186 -27.82 -48.16 33.99
C LYS A 186 -27.85 -48.19 32.46
N SER A 187 -28.41 -49.25 31.87
CA SER A 187 -28.63 -49.36 30.41
C SER A 187 -29.47 -48.21 29.86
N ASP A 188 -30.30 -47.60 30.71
CA ASP A 188 -31.26 -46.55 30.33
C ASP A 188 -30.70 -45.14 30.51
N SER A 189 -29.50 -44.96 31.07
CA SER A 189 -28.76 -43.69 31.03
C SER A 189 -27.99 -43.56 29.71
N ARG A 190 -28.65 -43.78 28.58
CA ARG A 190 -28.17 -43.48 27.21
C ARG A 190 -28.07 -41.97 26.92
N ARG A 191 -27.61 -41.19 27.90
CA ARG A 191 -26.70 -40.06 27.64
C ARG A 191 -25.23 -40.53 27.72
N ALA A 192 -24.98 -41.84 27.64
CA ALA A 192 -23.73 -42.35 27.11
C ALA A 192 -23.46 -41.59 25.80
N LEU A 193 -22.29 -40.96 25.69
CA LEU A 193 -21.79 -40.33 24.47
C LEU A 193 -22.31 -41.13 23.27
N ASP A 194 -23.24 -40.55 22.50
CA ASP A 194 -23.71 -41.19 21.28
C ASP A 194 -22.54 -41.11 20.30
N PHE A 195 -21.62 -42.07 20.42
CA PHE A 195 -20.39 -42.13 19.66
C PHE A 195 -20.68 -42.13 18.17
N GLU A 196 -21.85 -42.64 17.76
CA GLU A 196 -22.31 -42.59 16.38
C GLU A 196 -22.69 -41.17 15.96
N ALA A 197 -23.44 -40.45 16.79
CA ALA A 197 -23.75 -39.03 16.52
C ALA A 197 -22.50 -38.15 16.53
N VAL A 198 -21.60 -38.34 17.50
CA VAL A 198 -20.30 -37.63 17.58
C VAL A 198 -19.46 -37.94 16.34
N HIS A 199 -19.36 -39.21 15.94
CA HIS A 199 -18.62 -39.60 14.74
C HIS A 199 -19.23 -39.02 13.46
N ARG A 200 -20.56 -39.02 13.31
CA ARG A 200 -21.25 -38.41 12.16
C ARG A 200 -21.03 -36.90 12.09
N LEU A 201 -21.08 -36.20 13.23
CA LEU A 201 -20.79 -34.77 13.29
C LEU A 201 -19.31 -34.49 12.97
N GLN A 202 -18.39 -35.33 13.46
CA GLN A 202 -16.96 -35.21 13.17
C GLN A 202 -16.69 -35.36 11.68
N LEU A 203 -17.25 -36.40 11.04
CA LEU A 203 -17.14 -36.59 9.58
C LEU A 203 -17.69 -35.40 8.79
N ARG A 204 -18.77 -34.77 9.25
CA ARG A 204 -19.32 -33.56 8.63
C ARG A 204 -18.36 -32.36 8.81
N ALA A 205 -17.83 -32.16 10.01
CA ALA A 205 -16.86 -31.11 10.27
C ALA A 205 -15.59 -31.30 9.44
N ASP A 206 -15.04 -32.50 9.39
CA ASP A 206 -13.85 -32.84 8.59
C ASP A 206 -14.10 -32.57 7.09
N ARG A 207 -15.27 -32.95 6.57
CA ARG A 207 -15.65 -32.64 5.18
C ARG A 207 -15.67 -31.13 4.91
N TRP A 208 -16.25 -30.35 5.81
CA TRP A 208 -16.29 -28.88 5.65
C TRP A 208 -14.93 -28.24 5.85
N GLN A 209 -14.07 -28.83 6.68
CA GLN A 209 -12.68 -28.39 6.84
C GLN A 209 -11.89 -28.64 5.56
N CYS A 210 -12.02 -29.82 4.93
CA CYS A 210 -11.43 -30.09 3.64
C CYS A 210 -11.93 -29.13 2.56
N GLU A 211 -13.24 -28.90 2.49
CA GLU A 211 -13.85 -27.94 1.56
C GLU A 211 -13.31 -26.51 1.79
N LEU A 212 -13.19 -26.08 3.05
CA LEU A 212 -12.64 -24.78 3.40
C LEU A 212 -11.19 -24.64 2.92
N THR A 213 -10.36 -25.66 3.13
CA THR A 213 -8.96 -25.64 2.66
C THR A 213 -8.87 -25.58 1.15
N HIS A 214 -9.66 -26.38 0.42
CA HIS A 214 -9.66 -26.41 -1.03
C HIS A 214 -10.19 -25.11 -1.63
N ALA A 215 -11.32 -24.60 -1.13
CA ALA A 215 -11.90 -23.35 -1.59
C ALA A 215 -10.98 -22.14 -1.30
N SER A 216 -10.29 -22.16 -0.16
CA SER A 216 -9.28 -21.12 0.17
C SER A 216 -8.11 -21.17 -0.80
N GLN A 217 -7.60 -22.36 -1.12
CA GLN A 217 -6.52 -22.53 -2.11
C GLN A 217 -6.95 -22.06 -3.50
N GLU A 218 -8.16 -22.40 -3.94
CA GLU A 218 -8.73 -21.92 -5.21
C GLU A 218 -8.86 -20.38 -5.23
N ALA A 219 -9.33 -19.78 -4.12
CA ALA A 219 -9.48 -18.34 -4.00
C ALA A 219 -8.12 -17.62 -4.07
N HIS A 220 -7.09 -18.17 -3.40
CA HIS A 220 -5.73 -17.67 -3.47
C HIS A 220 -5.14 -17.81 -4.87
N ALA A 221 -5.26 -18.96 -5.51
CA ALA A 221 -4.79 -19.18 -6.88
C ALA A 221 -5.49 -18.25 -7.89
N ALA A 222 -6.78 -17.99 -7.72
CA ALA A 222 -7.51 -17.04 -8.55
C ALA A 222 -7.04 -15.59 -8.31
N GLN A 223 -6.69 -15.24 -7.07
CA GLN A 223 -6.12 -13.93 -6.74
C GLN A 223 -4.72 -13.73 -7.34
N GLU A 224 -3.87 -14.76 -7.31
CA GLU A 224 -2.56 -14.75 -7.96
C GLU A 224 -2.69 -14.60 -9.48
N ALA A 225 -3.60 -15.37 -10.10
CA ALA A 225 -3.88 -15.25 -11.53
C ALA A 225 -4.36 -13.84 -11.92
N LEU A 226 -5.15 -13.16 -11.07
CA LEU A 226 -5.55 -11.77 -11.31
C LEU A 226 -4.37 -10.80 -11.21
N ALA A 227 -3.42 -11.03 -10.31
CA ALA A 227 -2.21 -10.22 -10.20
C ALA A 227 -1.31 -10.40 -11.44
N ASP A 228 -1.14 -11.64 -11.90
CA ASP A 228 -0.38 -11.97 -13.11
C ASP A 228 -1.01 -11.35 -14.36
N LEU A 229 -2.33 -11.46 -14.51
CA LEU A 229 -3.08 -10.81 -15.60
C LEU A 229 -2.91 -9.29 -15.55
N ALA A 230 -2.95 -8.68 -14.36
CA ALA A 230 -2.71 -7.24 -14.23
C ALA A 230 -1.29 -6.84 -14.66
N ALA A 231 -0.28 -7.67 -14.40
CA ALA A 231 1.08 -7.45 -14.89
C ALA A 231 1.18 -7.62 -16.42
N GLN A 232 0.54 -8.64 -16.98
CA GLN A 232 0.46 -8.86 -18.43
C GLN A 232 -0.22 -7.67 -19.14
N MET A 233 -1.33 -7.18 -18.58
CA MET A 233 -2.06 -6.01 -19.10
C MET A 233 -1.23 -4.73 -19.07
N ARG A 234 -0.17 -4.62 -18.25
CA ARG A 234 0.77 -3.47 -18.27
C ARG A 234 1.88 -3.64 -19.32
N THR A 235 2.23 -4.88 -19.63
CA THR A 235 3.35 -5.22 -20.52
C THR A 235 2.98 -5.34 -22.00
N GLU A 236 1.72 -5.66 -22.36
CA GLU A 236 1.25 -5.64 -23.78
C GLU A 236 1.74 -4.41 -24.56
#